data_AF-A0A7X8LUS1-F1
#
_entry.id   AF-A0A7X8LUS1-F1
#
_cell.length_a   1.000
_cell.length_b   1.000
_cell.length_c   1.000
_cell.angle_alpha   90.00
_cell.angle_beta   90.00
_cell.angle_gamma   90.00
#
_symmetry.space_group_name_H-M   'P 1'
#
loop_
_entity.id
_entity.type
_entity.pdbx_description
1 polymer ?
#
loop_
_entity_poly.entity_id
_entity_poly.type
_entity_poly.pdbx_seq_one_letter_code
_entity_poly.pdbx_strand_id
1 'polypeptide(L)' 'MSTNKQANRLIHEKSPYLLQHAYNPVNWFPWSDEAFQKAKSEDKPIFLSIGYS' A
#
# COMPACT_ATOMS: atom_id res chain seq x y z
N MET A 1 -9.04 -21.16 -11.14
CA MET A 1 -9.43 -19.74 -11.08
C MET A 1 -8.16 -18.93 -11.01
N SER A 2 -7.75 -18.29 -12.10
CA SER A 2 -6.54 -17.47 -12.11
C SER A 2 -6.84 -16.16 -11.40
N THR A 3 -6.48 -16.05 -10.12
CA THR A 3 -6.50 -14.77 -9.42
C THR A 3 -5.41 -13.91 -10.03
N ASN A 4 -5.81 -12.92 -10.83
CA ASN A 4 -4.89 -11.94 -11.36
C ASN A 4 -4.35 -11.16 -10.16
N LYS A 5 -3.17 -11.56 -9.66
CA LYS A 5 -2.51 -10.93 -8.52
C LYS A 5 -1.98 -9.57 -8.98
N GLN A 6 -2.85 -8.57 -9.00
CA GLN A 6 -2.45 -7.20 -9.26
C GLN A 6 -1.67 -6.69 -8.05
N ALA A 7 -0.44 -6.28 -8.29
CA ALA A 7 0.38 -5.66 -7.25
C ALA A 7 -0.12 -4.24 -6.93
N ASN A 8 -0.10 -3.87 -5.66
CA ASN A 8 -0.21 -2.49 -5.20
C ASN A 8 1.18 -1.80 -5.23
N ARG A 9 1.24 -0.55 -4.76
CA ARG A 9 2.47 0.28 -4.84
C ARG A 9 3.65 -0.27 -4.04
N LEU A 10 3.39 -1.12 -3.04
CA LEU A 10 4.46 -1.69 -2.21
C LEU A 10 5.42 -2.60 -2.98
N ILE A 11 5.08 -3.01 -4.21
CA ILE A 11 5.99 -3.79 -5.08
C ILE A 11 7.29 -3.04 -5.41
N HIS A 12 7.31 -1.72 -5.26
CA HIS A 12 8.48 -0.87 -5.52
C HIS A 12 9.31 -0.58 -4.26
N GLU A 13 8.89 -1.05 -3.09
CA GLU A 13 9.62 -0.87 -1.85
C GLU A 13 10.81 -1.83 -1.74
N LYS A 14 11.82 -1.42 -0.98
CA LYS A 14 13.00 -2.27 -0.72
C LYS A 14 12.81 -3.21 0.48
N SER A 15 11.89 -2.87 1.38
CA SER A 15 11.64 -3.62 2.61
C SER A 15 11.01 -4.99 2.29
N PRO A 16 11.62 -6.11 2.71
CA PRO A 16 11.02 -7.44 2.54
C PRO A 16 9.63 -7.54 3.19
N TYR A 17 9.45 -6.88 4.34
CA TYR A 17 8.16 -6.81 5.03
C TYR A 17 7.08 -6.16 4.16
N LEU A 18 7.38 -5.01 3.55
CA LEU A 18 6.41 -4.32 2.68
C LEU A 18 6.14 -5.10 1.39
N LEU A 19 7.17 -5.74 0.81
CA LEU A 19 7.04 -6.55 -0.40
C LEU A 19 6.12 -7.77 -0.19
N GLN A 20 6.10 -8.36 1.01
CA GLN A 20 5.16 -9.45 1.33
C GLN A 20 3.69 -9.00 1.24
N HIS A 21 3.41 -7.70 1.41
CA HIS A 21 2.08 -7.12 1.33
C HIS A 21 1.73 -6.53 -0.06
N ALA A 22 2.64 -6.63 -1.04
CA ALA A 22 2.46 -6.04 -2.37
C ALA A 22 1.29 -6.63 -3.17
N TYR A 23 0.90 -7.88 -2.90
CA TYR A 23 -0.21 -8.55 -3.58
C TYR A 23 -1.47 -8.69 -2.73
N ASN A 24 -1.53 -7.99 -1.60
CA ASN A 24 -2.72 -7.95 -0.78
C ASN A 24 -3.85 -7.20 -1.51
N PRO A 25 -5.12 -7.58 -1.29
CA PRO A 25 -6.26 -6.96 -1.97
C PRO A 25 -6.46 -5.48 -1.59
N VAL A 26 -5.92 -5.06 -0.44
CA VAL A 26 -5.87 -3.66 -0.05
C VAL A 26 -4.84 -2.95 -0.92
N ASN A 27 -5.26 -1.85 -1.55
CA ASN A 27 -4.40 -0.99 -2.37
C ASN A 27 -3.48 -0.14 -1.48
N TRP A 28 -2.50 -0.78 -0.85
CA TRP A 28 -1.57 -0.11 0.05
C TRP A 28 -0.72 0.94 -0.68
N PHE A 29 -0.41 2.00 0.07
CA PHE A 29 0.56 3.00 -0.27
C PHE A 29 1.71 2.91 0.75
N PRO A 30 2.97 3.13 0.33
CA PRO A 30 4.01 3.45 1.29
C PRO A 30 3.74 4.81 1.95
N TRP A 31 4.49 5.13 3.01
CA TRP A 31 4.42 6.46 3.62
C TRP A 31 5.00 7.51 2.65
N SER A 32 4.14 8.28 2.01
CA SER A 32 4.53 9.23 0.96
C SER A 32 3.57 10.41 0.83
N ASP A 33 4.03 11.51 0.24
CA ASP A 33 3.19 12.68 -0.06
C ASP A 33 2.02 12.34 -0.99
N GLU A 34 2.20 11.38 -1.92
CA GLU A 34 1.12 10.90 -2.80
C GLU A 34 -0.05 10.34 -1.99
N ALA A 35 0.23 9.58 -0.92
CA ALA A 35 -0.81 9.00 -0.07
C ALA A 35 -1.61 10.10 0.66
N PHE A 36 -0.92 11.12 1.19
CA PHE A 36 -1.56 12.26 1.86
C PHE A 36 -2.36 13.14 0.90
N GLN A 37 -1.80 13.44 -0.27
CA GLN A 37 -2.49 14.22 -1.31
C GLN A 37 -3.77 13.53 -1.76
N LYS A 38 -3.70 12.20 -1.98
CA LYS A 38 -4.88 11.41 -2.35
C LYS A 38 -5.94 11.39 -1.26
N ALA A 39 -5.55 11.18 -0.01
CA ALA A 39 -6.48 11.21 1.13
C ALA A 39 -7.20 12.56 1.23
N LYS A 40 -6.46 13.67 1.08
CA LYS A 40 -7.02 15.02 1.07
C LYS A 40 -7.94 15.28 -0.12
N SER A 41 -7.55 14.85 -1.33
CA SER A 41 -8.37 15.07 -2.53
C SER A 41 -9.66 14.25 -2.53
N GLU A 42 -9.64 13.06 -1.93
CA GLU A 42 -10.80 12.17 -1.85
C GLU A 42 -11.65 12.41 -0.59
N ASP A 43 -11.24 13.33 0.29
CA ASP A 43 -11.85 13.56 1.61
C ASP A 43 -12.02 12.25 2.41
N LYS A 44 -10.94 11.46 2.48
CA LYS A 44 -10.92 10.17 3.19
C LYS A 44 -9.87 10.16 4.30
N PRO A 45 -10.17 9.54 5.45
CA PRO A 45 -9.18 9.35 6.50
C PRO A 45 -8.08 8.38 6.05
N ILE A 46 -6.91 8.49 6.69
CA ILE A 46 -5.79 7.58 6.48
C ILE A 46 -5.85 6.46 7.51
N PHE A 47 -5.85 5.22 7.03
CA PHE A 47 -5.60 4.04 7.87
C PHE A 47 -4.09 3.74 7.86
N LEU A 48 -3.41 4.03 8.97
CA LEU A 48 -1.98 3.78 9.13
C LEU A 48 -1.74 2.44 9.83
N SER A 49 -1.05 1.53 9.15
CA SER A 49 -0.60 0.25 9.71
C SER A 49 0.93 0.27 9.82
N ILE A 50 1.46 0.01 11.01
CA ILE A 50 2.90 -0.05 11.27
C ILE A 50 3.22 -1.44 11.81
N GLY A 51 4.19 -2.10 11.19
CA GLY A 51 4.70 -3.39 11.62
C GLY A 51 6.20 -3.36 11.85
N TYR A 52 6.68 -4.37 12.56
CA TYR A 52 8.09 -4.64 12.79
C TYR A 52 8.35 -6.11 12.38
N SER A 53 9.57 -6.41 11.94
CA SER A 53 9.98 -7.76 11.51
C SER A 53 10.80 -8.48 12.58
#